data_AF-A0AAE9HBG5-F1
#
_entry.id   AF-A0AAE9HBG5-F1
#
_cell.length_a   1.000
_cell.length_b   1.000
_cell.length_c   1.000
_cell.angle_alpha   90.00
_cell.angle_beta   90.00
_cell.angle_gamma   90.00
#
_symmetry.space_group_name_H-M   'P 1'
#
loop_
_entity.id
_entity.type
_entity.pdbx_description
1 polymer ?
#
loop_
_entity_poly.entity_id
_entity_poly.type
_entity_poly.pdbx_seq_one_letter_code
_entity_poly.pdbx_strand_id
1 'polypeptide(L)'
;MCKIGDEFGVKHVFFTDLCGAYSRLDELKEVVRWLDEQGQDVQLHTHPEYLPDSFWKEHGLSNRPQYMNQYTEQARAEFVFRHFAGVMSEVTGKPVLAHRAGSFRWNADTIRALKAVGIPLSFNNSVCAVHNNQCVYSKPTNNPFVWSNGVIEVPTTEKRILGKVGKPEWWARLTYPESSYFRFRPWWGQLLLNTLSGNPSFAVFLLHSWSLLFWDENGLGEYRDDSRMEGYRKLLARLTKDYDVITTAEFLDLKARGKIVVPDTVDLSLAELKAEPDNKIQKKA
;
A
#
# COMPACT_ATOMS: atom_id res chain seq x y z
N MET A 1 10.26 -12.60 -8.29
CA MET A 1 10.34 -11.13 -8.08
C MET A 1 11.75 -10.71 -7.70
N CYS A 2 12.29 -11.11 -6.53
CA CYS A 2 13.62 -10.69 -6.06
C CYS A 2 14.72 -10.92 -7.10
N LYS A 3 14.87 -12.16 -7.61
CA LYS A 3 15.84 -12.51 -8.66
C LYS A 3 15.76 -11.60 -9.89
N ILE A 4 14.54 -11.30 -10.36
CA ILE A 4 14.33 -10.43 -11.53
C ILE A 4 14.73 -8.99 -11.20
N GLY A 5 14.47 -8.52 -9.96
CA GLY A 5 14.98 -7.22 -9.52
C GLY A 5 16.51 -7.15 -9.54
N ASP A 6 17.16 -8.21 -9.06
CA ASP A 6 18.63 -8.28 -9.01
C ASP A 6 19.25 -8.23 -10.42
N GLU A 7 18.59 -8.77 -11.45
CA GLU A 7 19.00 -8.64 -12.86
C GLU A 7 19.12 -7.17 -13.32
N PHE A 8 18.40 -6.25 -12.67
CA PHE A 8 18.42 -4.80 -12.97
C PHE A 8 19.00 -3.95 -11.82
N GLY A 9 19.57 -4.58 -10.78
CA GLY A 9 20.12 -3.88 -9.63
C GLY A 9 19.08 -3.17 -8.76
N VAL A 10 17.81 -3.61 -8.77
CA VAL A 10 16.72 -2.97 -8.02
C VAL A 10 16.19 -3.84 -6.88
N LYS A 11 15.85 -3.20 -5.77
CA LYS A 11 15.17 -3.82 -4.62
C LYS A 11 13.74 -3.34 -4.54
N HIS A 12 12.86 -4.17 -3.97
CA HIS A 12 11.44 -3.88 -3.87
C HIS A 12 11.04 -3.64 -2.43
N VAL A 13 9.97 -2.87 -2.25
CA VAL A 13 9.26 -2.77 -0.98
C VAL A 13 8.24 -3.89 -0.86
N PHE A 14 8.50 -4.85 0.02
CA PHE A 14 7.59 -5.94 0.37
C PHE A 14 6.78 -5.55 1.59
N PHE A 15 5.50 -5.24 1.38
CA PHE A 15 4.53 -5.09 2.46
C PHE A 15 4.08 -6.50 2.89
N THR A 16 4.64 -7.01 3.98
CA THR A 16 4.43 -8.40 4.44
C THR A 16 3.39 -8.46 5.54
N ASP A 17 2.36 -9.31 5.35
CA ASP A 17 1.25 -9.46 6.28
C ASP A 17 1.44 -10.70 7.17
N LEU A 18 1.71 -10.45 8.45
CA LEU A 18 1.81 -11.51 9.47
C LEU A 18 0.44 -11.93 10.02
N CYS A 19 -0.64 -11.21 9.69
CA CYS A 19 -1.99 -11.51 10.16
C CYS A 19 -2.62 -12.67 9.37
N GLY A 20 -2.46 -12.66 8.03
CA GLY A 20 -3.16 -13.57 7.11
C GLY A 20 -2.91 -15.06 7.31
N ALA A 21 -1.80 -15.44 7.96
CA ALA A 21 -1.52 -16.82 8.34
C ALA A 21 -0.92 -16.90 9.75
N TYR A 22 -1.51 -16.20 10.73
CA TYR A 22 -0.99 -16.09 12.10
C TYR A 22 -0.74 -17.44 12.80
N SER A 23 -1.49 -18.49 12.49
CA SER A 23 -1.25 -19.85 13.01
C SER A 23 0.06 -20.48 12.51
N ARG A 24 0.68 -19.89 11.49
CA ARG A 24 1.95 -20.26 10.86
C ARG A 24 2.96 -19.12 10.96
N LEU A 25 2.94 -18.41 12.09
CA LEU A 25 3.73 -17.19 12.28
C LEU A 25 5.23 -17.45 12.12
N ASP A 26 5.74 -18.59 12.58
CA ASP A 26 7.16 -18.90 12.46
C ASP A 26 7.56 -19.08 10.99
N GLU A 27 6.73 -19.72 10.16
CA GLU A 27 6.98 -19.79 8.71
C GLU A 27 6.90 -18.42 8.04
N LEU A 28 6.02 -17.53 8.49
CA LEU A 28 5.99 -16.15 8.00
C LEU A 28 7.24 -15.37 8.41
N LYS A 29 7.78 -15.59 9.61
CA LYS A 29 9.07 -15.01 10.04
C LYS A 29 10.22 -15.52 9.18
N GLU A 30 10.23 -16.80 8.77
CA GLU A 30 11.22 -17.32 7.82
C GLU A 30 11.16 -16.58 6.48
N VAL A 31 9.96 -16.28 5.97
CA VAL A 31 9.79 -15.49 4.74
C VAL A 31 10.32 -14.05 4.93
N VAL A 32 10.01 -13.40 6.06
CA VAL A 32 10.53 -12.07 6.40
C VAL A 32 12.05 -12.08 6.43
N ARG A 33 12.67 -13.05 7.13
CA ARG A 33 14.13 -13.18 7.22
C ARG A 33 14.75 -13.38 5.85
N TRP A 34 14.17 -14.28 5.05
CA TRP A 34 14.68 -14.54 3.71
C TRP A 34 14.63 -13.28 2.83
N LEU A 35 13.52 -12.53 2.84
CA LEU A 35 13.41 -11.28 2.08
C LEU A 35 14.47 -10.26 2.51
N ASP A 36 14.71 -10.13 3.81
CA ASP A 36 15.73 -9.23 4.37
C ASP A 36 17.16 -9.65 3.98
N GLU A 37 17.46 -10.95 4.04
CA GLU A 37 18.74 -11.53 3.59
C GLU A 37 18.98 -11.33 2.08
N GLN A 38 17.91 -11.29 1.28
CA GLN A 38 17.99 -10.90 -0.14
C GLN A 38 18.16 -9.38 -0.35
N GLY A 39 18.28 -8.60 0.72
CA GLY A 39 18.42 -7.14 0.70
C GLY A 39 17.16 -6.42 0.22
N GLN A 40 15.98 -7.06 0.29
CA GLN A 40 14.72 -6.40 -0.03
C GLN A 40 14.28 -5.50 1.12
N ASP A 41 13.40 -4.55 0.83
CA ASP A 41 12.86 -3.63 1.83
C ASP A 41 11.56 -4.19 2.42
N VAL A 42 11.64 -4.81 3.60
CA VAL A 42 10.50 -5.48 4.25
C VAL A 42 9.76 -4.51 5.17
N GLN A 43 8.49 -4.27 4.87
CA GLN A 43 7.65 -3.26 5.50
C GLN A 43 6.30 -3.83 5.95
N LEU A 44 5.60 -3.10 6.82
CA LEU A 44 4.45 -3.64 7.53
C LEU A 44 3.18 -3.61 6.68
N HIS A 45 2.59 -4.79 6.46
CA HIS A 45 1.21 -4.94 5.99
C HIS A 45 0.37 -5.56 7.10
N THR A 46 -0.89 -5.16 7.24
CA THR A 46 -1.75 -5.72 8.28
C THR A 46 -3.18 -5.90 7.78
N HIS A 47 -3.68 -7.12 7.89
CA HIS A 47 -5.10 -7.46 7.84
C HIS A 47 -5.58 -8.00 9.21
N PRO A 48 -5.84 -7.13 10.21
CA PRO A 48 -6.23 -7.60 11.55
C PRO A 48 -7.52 -8.42 11.56
N GLU A 49 -8.35 -8.29 10.53
CA GLU A 49 -9.56 -9.10 10.35
C GLU A 49 -9.29 -10.61 10.19
N TYR A 50 -8.07 -11.01 9.84
CA TYR A 50 -7.67 -12.42 9.74
C TYR A 50 -7.13 -13.00 11.04
N LEU A 51 -6.92 -12.16 12.06
CA LEU A 51 -6.43 -12.63 13.36
C LEU A 51 -7.53 -13.44 14.09
N PRO A 52 -7.17 -14.57 14.71
CA PRO A 52 -8.13 -15.38 15.43
C PRO A 52 -8.64 -14.67 16.70
N ASP A 53 -9.84 -15.01 17.15
CA ASP A 53 -10.42 -14.45 18.38
C ASP A 53 -9.54 -14.66 19.61
N SER A 54 -8.81 -15.78 19.66
CA SER A 54 -7.85 -16.09 20.72
C SER A 54 -6.75 -15.05 20.84
N PHE A 55 -6.24 -14.52 19.72
CA PHE A 55 -5.19 -13.50 19.70
C PHE A 55 -5.65 -12.24 20.44
N TRP A 56 -6.86 -11.75 20.12
CA TRP A 56 -7.40 -10.56 20.76
C TRP A 56 -7.66 -10.78 22.26
N LYS A 57 -8.24 -11.94 22.61
CA LYS A 57 -8.55 -12.32 24.00
C LYS A 57 -7.30 -12.42 24.86
N GLU A 58 -6.23 -13.02 24.35
CA GLU A 58 -4.94 -13.16 25.04
C GLU A 58 -4.34 -11.79 25.41
N HIS A 59 -4.60 -10.76 24.60
CA HIS A 59 -4.15 -9.40 24.84
C HIS A 59 -5.19 -8.53 25.56
N GLY A 60 -6.27 -9.12 26.08
CA GLY A 60 -7.32 -8.39 26.81
C GLY A 60 -8.15 -7.45 25.93
N LEU A 61 -8.19 -7.67 24.61
CA LEU A 61 -8.88 -6.83 23.63
C LEU A 61 -10.09 -7.55 23.03
N SER A 62 -11.09 -6.77 22.62
CA SER A 62 -12.19 -7.26 21.80
C SER A 62 -11.70 -7.57 20.38
N ASN A 63 -12.23 -8.61 19.72
CA ASN A 63 -12.02 -8.85 18.29
C ASN A 63 -12.82 -7.88 17.39
N ARG A 64 -13.67 -7.02 17.99
CA ARG A 64 -14.45 -6.00 17.30
C ARG A 64 -13.97 -4.57 17.63
N PRO A 65 -14.02 -3.64 16.65
CA PRO A 65 -14.25 -3.89 15.23
C PRO A 65 -13.08 -4.67 14.58
N GLN A 66 -13.37 -5.45 13.53
CA GLN A 66 -12.36 -6.27 12.85
C GLN A 66 -11.56 -5.46 11.84
N TYR A 67 -12.23 -4.58 11.09
CA TYR A 67 -11.59 -3.82 10.03
C TYR A 67 -10.97 -2.54 10.55
N MET A 68 -9.72 -2.29 10.17
CA MET A 68 -8.94 -1.15 10.64
C MET A 68 -9.54 0.22 10.27
N ASN A 69 -10.28 0.32 9.14
CA ASN A 69 -11.01 1.55 8.80
C ASN A 69 -12.18 1.85 9.74
N GLN A 70 -12.59 0.91 10.60
CA GLN A 70 -13.68 1.06 11.56
C GLN A 70 -13.17 1.34 12.99
N TYR A 71 -11.86 1.43 13.20
CA TYR A 71 -11.30 1.64 14.52
C TYR A 71 -11.64 3.05 15.00
N THR A 72 -12.28 3.16 16.15
CA THR A 72 -12.64 4.44 16.79
C THR A 72 -11.67 4.84 17.91
N GLU A 73 -10.66 3.99 18.15
CA GLU A 73 -9.68 4.14 19.20
C GLU A 73 -8.29 3.94 18.62
N GLN A 74 -7.51 5.02 18.58
CA GLN A 74 -6.10 5.01 18.15
C GLN A 74 -5.28 3.88 18.80
N ALA A 75 -5.50 3.62 20.09
CA ALA A 75 -4.78 2.61 20.87
C ALA A 75 -4.87 1.20 20.24
N ARG A 76 -5.98 0.87 19.57
CA ARG A 76 -6.15 -0.43 18.88
C ARG A 76 -5.22 -0.54 17.67
N ALA A 77 -5.11 0.51 16.86
CA ALA A 77 -4.18 0.55 15.73
C ALA A 77 -2.73 0.54 16.23
N GLU A 78 -2.42 1.29 17.29
CA GLU A 78 -1.09 1.27 17.91
C GLU A 78 -0.69 -0.12 18.38
N PHE A 79 -1.59 -0.84 19.04
CA PHE A 79 -1.34 -2.20 19.49
C PHE A 79 -0.97 -3.11 18.31
N VAL A 80 -1.77 -3.12 17.25
CA VAL A 80 -1.51 -3.90 16.04
C VAL A 80 -0.13 -3.55 15.46
N PHE A 81 0.17 -2.27 15.34
CA PHE A 81 1.45 -1.83 14.77
C PHE A 81 2.63 -2.19 15.64
N ARG A 82 2.59 -1.94 16.96
CA ARG A 82 3.68 -2.30 17.88
C ARG A 82 3.92 -3.80 17.88
N HIS A 83 2.86 -4.61 17.89
CA HIS A 83 2.98 -6.07 17.89
C HIS A 83 3.67 -6.56 16.61
N PHE A 84 3.11 -6.27 15.43
CA PHE A 84 3.64 -6.85 14.19
C PHE A 84 4.91 -6.16 13.68
N ALA A 85 5.07 -4.84 13.91
CA ALA A 85 6.35 -4.18 13.63
C ALA A 85 7.45 -4.69 14.57
N GLY A 86 7.13 -4.97 15.84
CA GLY A 86 8.04 -5.57 16.80
C GLY A 86 8.55 -6.92 16.32
N VAL A 87 7.64 -7.83 15.96
CA VAL A 87 8.00 -9.15 15.40
C VAL A 87 8.88 -9.01 14.15
N MET A 88 8.54 -8.11 13.22
CA MET A 88 9.33 -7.88 12.01
C MET A 88 10.72 -7.29 12.32
N SER A 89 10.81 -6.39 13.29
CA SER A 89 12.07 -5.76 13.71
C SER A 89 12.97 -6.75 14.44
N GLU A 90 12.42 -7.66 15.25
CA GLU A 90 13.16 -8.74 15.90
C GLU A 90 13.81 -9.69 14.88
N VAL A 91 13.12 -9.97 13.78
CA VAL A 91 13.63 -10.86 12.71
C VAL A 91 14.68 -10.17 11.85
N THR A 92 14.47 -8.90 11.50
CA THR A 92 15.31 -8.18 10.53
C THR A 92 16.44 -7.36 11.17
N GLY A 93 16.34 -7.08 12.47
CA GLY A 93 17.23 -6.15 13.18
C GLY A 93 17.09 -4.69 12.72
N LYS A 94 16.03 -4.36 11.96
CA LYS A 94 15.81 -3.05 11.35
C LYS A 94 14.45 -2.48 11.78
N PRO A 95 14.30 -1.15 11.88
CA PRO A 95 13.00 -0.55 12.15
C PRO A 95 12.08 -0.67 10.92
N VAL A 96 10.78 -0.85 11.17
CA VAL A 96 9.74 -0.66 10.16
C VAL A 96 9.57 0.83 9.86
N LEU A 97 9.63 1.20 8.58
CA LEU A 97 9.56 2.58 8.11
C LEU A 97 8.22 2.94 7.47
N ALA A 98 7.49 1.93 6.98
CA ALA A 98 6.25 2.11 6.24
C ALA A 98 5.16 1.13 6.63
N HIS A 99 3.92 1.60 6.50
CA HIS A 99 2.71 0.78 6.66
C HIS A 99 1.81 0.87 5.44
N ARG A 100 1.23 -0.28 5.06
CA ARG A 100 0.08 -0.37 4.17
C ARG A 100 -1.03 -1.17 4.85
N ALA A 101 -2.22 -0.60 4.91
CA ALA A 101 -3.41 -1.25 5.45
C ALA A 101 -3.94 -2.31 4.48
N GLY A 102 -4.36 -3.44 5.02
CA GLY A 102 -5.04 -4.49 4.30
C GLY A 102 -6.24 -3.95 3.53
N SER A 103 -6.35 -4.27 2.24
CA SER A 103 -7.43 -3.77 1.37
C SER A 103 -7.60 -2.24 1.39
N PHE A 104 -6.57 -1.45 1.72
CA PHE A 104 -6.66 0.00 1.92
C PHE A 104 -7.66 0.40 3.01
N ARG A 105 -7.86 -0.43 4.03
CA ARG A 105 -8.77 -0.17 5.14
C ARG A 105 -8.09 0.63 6.24
N TRP A 106 -8.15 1.95 6.14
CA TRP A 106 -7.57 2.87 7.11
C TRP A 106 -8.47 4.08 7.37
N ASN A 107 -8.18 4.81 8.45
CA ASN A 107 -8.81 6.06 8.85
C ASN A 107 -7.83 6.97 9.61
N ALA A 108 -8.30 8.11 10.14
CA ALA A 108 -7.46 9.05 10.89
C ALA A 108 -6.74 8.41 12.09
N ASP A 109 -7.42 7.57 12.87
CA ASP A 109 -6.80 6.87 14.02
C ASP A 109 -5.66 5.94 13.60
N THR A 110 -5.77 5.34 12.40
CA THR A 110 -4.69 4.55 11.80
C THR A 110 -3.45 5.42 11.58
N ILE A 111 -3.61 6.62 11.01
CA ILE A 111 -2.48 7.52 10.75
C ILE A 111 -1.92 8.16 12.04
N ARG A 112 -2.77 8.44 13.05
CA ARG A 112 -2.30 8.85 14.38
C ARG A 112 -1.45 7.76 15.03
N ALA A 113 -1.90 6.52 14.94
CA ALA A 113 -1.16 5.39 15.48
C ALA A 113 0.23 5.25 14.81
N LEU A 114 0.35 5.43 13.49
CA LEU A 114 1.65 5.43 12.80
C LEU A 114 2.62 6.44 13.42
N LYS A 115 2.15 7.67 13.66
CA LYS A 115 2.95 8.71 14.33
C LYS A 115 3.37 8.28 15.74
N ALA A 116 2.45 7.73 16.53
CA ALA A 116 2.68 7.33 17.91
C ALA A 116 3.64 6.14 18.07
N VAL A 117 3.69 5.24 17.07
CA VAL A 117 4.64 4.11 17.05
C VAL A 117 5.94 4.42 16.33
N GLY A 118 6.07 5.60 15.71
CA GLY A 118 7.28 6.04 15.02
C GLY A 118 7.46 5.47 13.61
N ILE A 119 6.38 5.07 12.92
CA ILE A 119 6.40 4.66 11.51
C ILE A 119 6.13 5.91 10.64
N PRO A 120 7.14 6.44 9.91
CA PRO A 120 7.04 7.73 9.24
C PRO A 120 6.26 7.72 7.92
N LEU A 121 6.15 6.57 7.24
CA LEU A 121 5.53 6.47 5.92
C LEU A 121 4.20 5.70 5.96
N SER A 122 3.22 6.20 5.24
CA SER A 122 1.94 5.53 4.97
C SER A 122 1.76 5.33 3.47
N PHE A 123 1.32 4.14 3.06
CA PHE A 123 1.09 3.75 1.65
C PHE A 123 -0.39 3.37 1.43
N ASN A 124 -1.29 4.23 1.89
CA ASN A 124 -2.70 3.97 2.10
C ASN A 124 -3.63 4.79 1.19
N ASN A 125 -3.15 5.90 0.64
CA ASN A 125 -3.96 6.80 -0.17
C ASN A 125 -4.32 6.17 -1.53
N SER A 126 -5.61 5.95 -1.71
CA SER A 126 -6.20 5.41 -2.93
C SER A 126 -7.62 5.96 -3.13
N VAL A 127 -7.87 6.54 -4.29
CA VAL A 127 -9.21 7.00 -4.70
C VAL A 127 -10.09 5.81 -5.06
N CYS A 128 -9.53 4.77 -5.69
CA CYS A 128 -10.23 3.50 -5.89
C CYS A 128 -10.77 2.92 -4.57
N ALA A 129 -9.99 2.99 -3.49
CA ALA A 129 -10.40 2.49 -2.18
C ALA A 129 -11.58 3.26 -1.58
N VAL A 130 -11.64 4.59 -1.78
CA VAL A 130 -12.80 5.41 -1.39
C VAL A 130 -14.05 4.95 -2.16
N HIS A 131 -13.95 4.78 -3.49
CA HIS A 131 -15.08 4.30 -4.30
C HIS A 131 -15.58 2.90 -3.90
N ASN A 132 -14.68 2.07 -3.34
CA ASN A 132 -15.02 0.73 -2.84
C ASN A 132 -15.46 0.72 -1.36
N ASN A 133 -15.65 1.88 -0.72
CA ASN A 133 -15.95 2.01 0.71
C ASN A 133 -14.93 1.30 1.61
N GLN A 134 -13.65 1.33 1.22
CA GLN A 134 -12.55 0.72 1.98
C GLN A 134 -11.90 1.71 2.94
N CYS A 135 -11.84 2.99 2.57
CA CYS A 135 -11.44 4.09 3.44
C CYS A 135 -12.41 5.27 3.30
N VAL A 136 -12.35 6.19 4.27
CA VAL A 136 -13.25 7.36 4.33
C VAL A 136 -12.74 8.56 3.54
N TYR A 137 -11.45 8.55 3.19
CA TYR A 137 -10.82 9.68 2.51
C TYR A 137 -9.65 9.22 1.64
N SER A 138 -9.41 9.98 0.57
CA SER A 138 -8.15 10.01 -0.17
C SER A 138 -7.99 11.38 -0.83
N LYS A 139 -6.75 11.80 -1.02
CA LYS A 139 -6.41 12.93 -1.88
C LYS A 139 -6.18 12.42 -3.30
N PRO A 140 -6.81 13.00 -4.34
CA PRO A 140 -6.63 12.58 -5.73
C PRO A 140 -5.28 13.06 -6.30
N THR A 141 -4.18 12.47 -5.83
CA THR A 141 -2.80 12.80 -6.20
C THR A 141 -1.96 11.53 -6.29
N ASN A 142 -0.95 11.55 -7.16
CA ASN A 142 0.12 10.54 -7.22
C ASN A 142 1.42 11.01 -6.55
N ASN A 143 1.51 12.29 -6.18
CA ASN A 143 2.66 12.84 -5.48
C ASN A 143 2.52 12.64 -3.97
N PRO A 144 3.61 12.31 -3.26
CA PRO A 144 3.61 12.25 -1.81
C PRO A 144 3.14 13.57 -1.17
N PHE A 145 2.53 13.46 0.01
CA PHE A 145 2.13 14.61 0.83
C PHE A 145 2.34 14.30 2.32
N VAL A 146 2.22 15.31 3.19
CA VAL A 146 2.35 15.14 4.64
C VAL A 146 0.97 15.29 5.31
N TRP A 147 0.61 14.38 6.21
CA TRP A 147 -0.55 14.56 7.08
C TRP A 147 -0.26 15.62 8.15
N SER A 148 -1.28 16.27 8.70
CA SER A 148 -1.10 17.32 9.74
C SER A 148 -0.37 16.85 11.00
N ASN A 149 -0.24 15.54 11.24
CA ASN A 149 0.57 14.96 12.32
C ASN A 149 2.04 14.63 11.94
N GLY A 150 2.44 14.91 10.70
CA GLY A 150 3.80 14.73 10.17
C GLY A 150 4.08 13.38 9.50
N VAL A 151 3.13 12.44 9.45
CA VAL A 151 3.28 11.19 8.68
C VAL A 151 3.28 11.52 7.20
N ILE A 152 4.20 10.95 6.44
CA ILE A 152 4.29 11.15 4.99
C ILE A 152 3.43 10.08 4.31
N GLU A 153 2.46 10.52 3.53
CA GLU A 153 1.66 9.66 2.67
C GLU A 153 2.34 9.51 1.32
N VAL A 154 2.47 8.26 0.87
CA VAL A 154 2.95 7.87 -0.46
C VAL A 154 1.78 7.23 -1.21
N PRO A 155 1.06 8.00 -2.05
CA PRO A 155 -0.11 7.51 -2.76
C PRO A 155 0.18 6.35 -3.69
N THR A 156 -0.81 5.47 -3.83
CA THR A 156 -0.80 4.52 -4.93
C THR A 156 -1.01 5.28 -6.25
N THR A 157 -0.26 4.94 -7.30
CA THR A 157 -0.48 5.58 -8.59
C THR A 157 -1.82 5.18 -9.16
N GLU A 158 -2.70 6.16 -9.31
CA GLU A 158 -4.03 6.00 -9.88
C GLU A 158 -4.29 7.04 -10.96
N LYS A 159 -5.21 6.70 -11.86
CA LYS A 159 -5.60 7.56 -12.97
C LYS A 159 -7.11 7.63 -13.05
N ARG A 160 -7.63 8.84 -13.08
CA ARG A 160 -9.04 9.11 -13.39
C ARG A 160 -9.32 8.76 -14.84
N ILE A 161 -10.33 7.95 -15.08
CA ILE A 161 -10.82 7.57 -16.40
C ILE A 161 -12.21 8.16 -16.58
N LEU A 162 -12.33 9.03 -17.58
CA LEU A 162 -13.61 9.62 -17.95
C LEU A 162 -14.46 8.55 -18.63
N GLY A 163 -15.68 8.38 -18.13
CA GLY A 163 -16.66 7.51 -18.76
C GLY A 163 -17.05 8.02 -20.15
N LYS A 164 -17.48 7.09 -21.02
CA LYS A 164 -18.25 7.47 -22.22
C LYS A 164 -19.59 8.08 -21.78
N VAL A 165 -20.25 8.83 -22.67
CA VAL A 165 -21.57 9.45 -22.42
C VAL A 165 -22.50 8.45 -21.70
N GLY A 166 -23.01 8.83 -20.53
CA GLY A 166 -23.92 8.02 -19.71
C GLY A 166 -23.26 6.98 -18.79
N LYS A 167 -21.93 6.85 -18.77
CA LYS A 167 -21.20 6.01 -17.80
C LYS A 167 -20.49 6.89 -16.77
N PRO A 168 -20.53 6.52 -15.48
CA PRO A 168 -19.81 7.26 -14.45
C PRO A 168 -18.30 7.21 -14.72
N GLU A 169 -17.58 8.23 -14.27
CA GLU A 169 -16.13 8.17 -14.18
C GLU A 169 -15.70 7.08 -13.18
N TRP A 170 -14.50 6.53 -13.40
CA TRP A 170 -13.90 5.59 -12.47
C TRP A 170 -12.39 5.84 -12.38
N TRP A 171 -11.76 5.23 -11.38
CA TRP A 171 -10.33 5.28 -11.19
C TRP A 171 -9.71 3.93 -11.51
N ALA A 172 -8.57 3.96 -12.19
CA ALA A 172 -7.75 2.79 -12.46
C ALA A 172 -6.47 2.88 -11.65
N ARG A 173 -6.03 1.75 -11.11
CA ARG A 173 -4.79 1.63 -10.34
C ARG A 173 -3.66 1.06 -11.18
N LEU A 174 -2.46 1.59 -10.99
CA LEU A 174 -1.28 1.06 -11.63
C LEU A 174 -0.85 -0.22 -10.93
N THR A 175 -1.07 -1.36 -11.60
CA THR A 175 -0.74 -2.69 -11.09
C THR A 175 0.14 -3.46 -12.06
N TYR A 176 0.73 -4.56 -11.59
CA TYR A 176 1.19 -5.64 -12.46
C TYR A 176 0.26 -6.87 -12.32
N PRO A 177 -0.12 -7.57 -13.41
CA PRO A 177 0.05 -7.20 -14.81
C PRO A 177 -0.50 -5.80 -15.14
N GLU A 178 0.13 -5.11 -16.09
CA GLU A 178 -0.21 -3.73 -16.40
C GLU A 178 -1.67 -3.60 -16.83
N SER A 179 -2.40 -2.75 -16.11
CA SER A 179 -3.74 -2.35 -16.54
C SER A 179 -3.64 -1.62 -17.88
N SER A 180 -4.52 -1.96 -18.83
CA SER A 180 -4.56 -1.36 -20.17
C SER A 180 -4.79 0.16 -20.17
N TYR A 181 -5.20 0.72 -19.03
CA TYR A 181 -5.40 2.15 -18.81
C TYR A 181 -4.10 2.94 -18.56
N PHE A 182 -3.00 2.25 -18.26
CA PHE A 182 -1.67 2.83 -18.11
C PHE A 182 -0.81 2.49 -19.34
N ARG A 183 -0.37 3.52 -20.05
CA ARG A 183 0.56 3.37 -21.18
C ARG A 183 1.79 4.22 -20.89
N PHE A 184 2.85 3.60 -20.39
CA PHE A 184 4.16 4.24 -20.31
C PHE A 184 4.68 4.45 -21.74
N ARG A 185 4.90 5.71 -22.12
CA ARG A 185 5.50 6.04 -23.41
C ARG A 185 7.03 6.00 -23.28
N PRO A 186 7.76 5.51 -24.30
CA PRO A 186 9.22 5.55 -24.31
C PRO A 186 9.76 6.98 -24.21
N TRP A 187 10.95 7.14 -23.64
CA TRP A 187 11.63 8.42 -23.46
C TRP A 187 11.70 9.33 -24.70
N TRP A 188 11.91 8.78 -25.91
CA TRP A 188 11.93 9.57 -27.15
C TRP A 188 10.57 10.16 -27.55
N GLY A 189 9.46 9.63 -27.03
CA GLY A 189 8.14 10.21 -27.21
C GLY A 189 7.96 11.54 -26.49
N GLN A 190 8.80 11.82 -25.49
CA GLN A 190 8.86 13.09 -24.77
C GLN A 190 9.52 14.20 -25.61
N LEU A 191 10.44 13.84 -26.51
CA LEU A 191 11.24 14.80 -27.29
C LEU A 191 10.47 15.39 -28.49
N LEU A 192 9.49 14.67 -29.03
CA LEU A 192 8.75 15.07 -30.24
C LEU A 192 7.47 15.89 -29.97
N LEU A 193 6.93 15.85 -28.75
CA LEU A 193 5.67 16.49 -28.39
C LEU A 193 5.85 17.23 -27.07
N ASN A 194 6.41 18.46 -27.15
CA ASN A 194 6.31 19.41 -26.05
C ASN A 194 4.82 19.59 -25.71
N THR A 195 4.47 19.25 -24.47
CA THR A 195 3.15 19.39 -23.81
C THR A 195 2.18 18.18 -23.86
N LEU A 196 1.74 17.78 -22.66
CA LEU A 196 0.47 17.07 -22.32
C LEU A 196 0.37 15.52 -22.29
N SER A 197 1.46 14.74 -22.23
CA SER A 197 1.34 13.31 -21.83
C SER A 197 2.58 12.68 -21.17
N GLY A 198 3.22 13.38 -20.23
CA GLY A 198 4.51 12.96 -19.64
C GLY A 198 4.35 11.94 -18.51
N ASN A 199 5.21 10.92 -18.54
CA ASN A 199 5.43 9.95 -17.46
C ASN A 199 5.48 10.65 -16.07
N PRO A 200 4.80 10.11 -15.03
CA PRO A 200 4.72 10.76 -13.72
C PRO A 200 6.10 10.91 -13.08
N SER A 201 6.37 12.02 -12.40
CA SER A 201 7.66 12.24 -11.70
C SER A 201 7.87 11.30 -10.51
N PHE A 202 6.80 10.67 -10.03
CA PHE A 202 6.79 9.69 -8.96
C PHE A 202 5.68 8.68 -9.23
N ALA A 203 5.97 7.38 -9.08
CA ALA A 203 4.97 6.35 -9.25
C ALA A 203 5.20 5.15 -8.33
N VAL A 204 4.10 4.63 -7.78
CA VAL A 204 4.03 3.34 -7.10
C VAL A 204 3.37 2.32 -8.02
N PHE A 205 4.08 1.24 -8.33
CA PHE A 205 3.51 0.05 -8.94
C PHE A 205 3.05 -0.91 -7.84
N LEU A 206 1.75 -1.22 -7.81
CA LEU A 206 1.22 -2.22 -6.87
C LEU A 206 1.25 -3.62 -7.50
N LEU A 207 1.89 -4.56 -6.83
CA LEU A 207 2.02 -5.93 -7.28
C LEU A 207 1.75 -6.86 -6.10
N HIS A 208 1.17 -8.02 -6.39
CA HIS A 208 1.07 -9.12 -5.43
C HIS A 208 1.89 -10.31 -5.94
N SER A 209 2.24 -11.26 -5.07
CA SER A 209 2.91 -12.50 -5.52
C SER A 209 2.07 -13.26 -6.55
N TRP A 210 0.74 -13.31 -6.37
CA TRP A 210 -0.20 -13.89 -7.33
C TRP A 210 -0.35 -13.09 -8.63
N SER A 211 0.18 -11.86 -8.74
CA SER A 211 0.26 -11.15 -10.03
C SER A 211 1.12 -11.90 -11.07
N LEU A 212 1.96 -12.83 -10.61
CA LEU A 212 2.77 -13.70 -11.46
C LEU A 212 2.08 -15.01 -11.84
N LEU A 213 0.83 -15.22 -11.40
CA LEU A 213 0.04 -16.40 -11.68
C LEU A 213 -1.07 -16.10 -12.70
N PHE A 214 -1.73 -17.16 -13.16
CA PHE A 214 -2.97 -17.13 -13.91
C PHE A 214 -4.13 -17.56 -13.04
N TRP A 215 -5.34 -17.15 -13.37
CA TRP A 215 -6.54 -17.58 -12.67
C TRP A 215 -7.22 -18.66 -13.50
N ASP A 216 -7.51 -19.80 -12.87
CA ASP A 216 -8.29 -20.88 -13.47
C ASP A 216 -9.81 -20.59 -13.41
N GLU A 217 -10.62 -21.52 -13.90
CA GLU A 217 -12.08 -21.42 -13.89
C GLU A 217 -12.70 -21.45 -12.48
N ASN A 218 -11.95 -21.93 -11.48
CA ASN A 218 -12.38 -21.99 -10.08
C ASN A 218 -11.94 -20.74 -9.29
N GLY A 219 -11.24 -19.80 -9.92
CA GLY A 219 -10.69 -18.62 -9.25
C GLY A 219 -9.45 -18.92 -8.40
N LEU A 220 -8.73 -20.00 -8.68
CA LEU A 220 -7.47 -20.35 -8.04
C LEU A 220 -6.29 -19.83 -8.88
N GLY A 221 -5.26 -19.35 -8.18
CA GLY A 221 -4.02 -18.91 -8.80
C GLY A 221 -3.15 -20.11 -9.20
N GLU A 222 -2.93 -20.31 -10.49
CA GLU A 222 -2.10 -21.37 -11.03
C GLU A 222 -0.88 -20.83 -11.78
N TYR A 223 0.24 -21.53 -11.64
CA TYR A 223 1.39 -21.33 -12.50
C TYR A 223 1.20 -22.13 -13.79
N ARG A 224 1.20 -21.44 -14.95
CA ARG A 224 1.10 -22.08 -16.26
C ARG A 224 2.45 -22.17 -16.95
N ASP A 225 3.12 -21.02 -17.05
CA ASP A 225 4.40 -20.84 -17.73
C ASP A 225 5.10 -19.55 -17.25
N ASP A 226 6.30 -19.31 -17.77
CA ASP A 226 7.13 -18.15 -17.41
C ASP A 226 6.63 -16.81 -17.98
N SER A 227 5.55 -16.76 -18.76
CA SER A 227 5.18 -15.55 -19.51
C SER A 227 4.85 -14.35 -18.62
N ARG A 228 4.26 -14.56 -17.43
CA ARG A 228 4.06 -13.51 -16.41
C ARG A 228 5.37 -13.03 -15.81
N MET A 229 6.32 -13.92 -15.57
CA MET A 229 7.62 -13.53 -15.05
C MET A 229 8.43 -12.78 -16.12
N GLU A 230 8.38 -13.22 -17.37
CA GLU A 230 9.02 -12.54 -18.49
C GLU A 230 8.38 -11.18 -18.79
N GLY A 231 7.06 -11.08 -18.67
CA GLY A 231 6.37 -9.79 -18.72
C GLY A 231 6.81 -8.85 -17.60
N TYR A 232 7.04 -9.36 -16.39
CA TYR A 232 7.56 -8.58 -15.27
C TYR A 232 9.00 -8.12 -15.50
N ARG A 233 9.85 -9.01 -16.02
CA ARG A 233 11.23 -8.71 -16.43
C ARG A 233 11.27 -7.59 -17.48
N LYS A 234 10.43 -7.66 -18.51
CA LYS A 234 10.30 -6.61 -19.53
C LYS A 234 9.81 -5.29 -18.96
N LEU A 235 8.89 -5.33 -17.99
CA LEU A 235 8.45 -4.13 -17.28
C LEU A 235 9.61 -3.47 -16.55
N LEU A 236 10.35 -4.22 -15.72
CA LEU A 236 11.51 -3.68 -15.00
C LEU A 236 12.58 -3.16 -15.96
N ALA A 237 12.92 -3.90 -17.02
CA ALA A 237 13.87 -3.47 -18.06
C ALA A 237 13.49 -2.14 -18.73
N ARG A 238 12.19 -1.82 -18.81
CA ARG A 238 11.71 -0.54 -19.32
C ARG A 238 11.77 0.54 -18.25
N LEU A 239 11.30 0.26 -17.04
CA LEU A 239 11.22 1.25 -15.96
C LEU A 239 12.62 1.73 -15.55
N THR A 240 13.59 0.84 -15.39
CA THR A 240 14.95 1.17 -14.92
C THR A 240 15.78 1.96 -15.92
N LYS A 241 15.28 2.18 -17.15
CA LYS A 241 15.89 3.11 -18.11
C LYS A 241 15.56 4.57 -17.80
N ASP A 242 14.36 4.80 -17.25
CA ASP A 242 13.78 6.13 -17.12
C ASP A 242 13.54 6.54 -15.66
N TYR A 243 13.59 5.58 -14.72
CA TYR A 243 13.27 5.77 -13.31
C TYR A 243 14.30 5.11 -12.40
N ASP A 244 14.61 5.81 -11.31
CA ASP A 244 15.16 5.19 -10.11
C ASP A 244 14.06 4.37 -9.43
N VAL A 245 14.34 3.10 -9.14
CA VAL A 245 13.46 2.24 -8.33
C VAL A 245 14.02 2.25 -6.92
N ILE A 246 13.25 2.83 -5.99
CA ILE A 246 13.71 3.12 -4.64
C ILE A 246 12.93 2.36 -3.56
N THR A 247 13.61 2.07 -2.47
CA THR A 247 13.09 1.56 -1.21
C THR A 247 12.53 2.70 -0.34
N THR A 248 11.91 2.35 0.78
CA THR A 248 11.41 3.31 1.78
C THR A 248 12.54 4.07 2.48
N ALA A 249 13.67 3.40 2.75
CA ALA A 249 14.85 4.04 3.32
C ALA A 249 15.45 5.07 2.34
N GLU A 250 15.59 4.70 1.06
CA GLU A 250 16.04 5.60 0.01
C GLU A 250 15.08 6.76 -0.23
N PHE A 251 13.76 6.52 -0.15
CA PHE A 251 12.76 7.58 -0.20
C PHE A 251 12.98 8.63 0.90
N LEU A 252 13.17 8.19 2.15
CA LEU A 252 13.41 9.10 3.29
C LEU A 252 14.73 9.86 3.13
N ASP A 253 15.79 9.19 2.68
CA ASP A 253 17.09 9.82 2.39
C ASP A 253 16.97 10.86 1.26
N LEU A 254 16.35 10.51 0.13
CA LEU A 254 16.12 11.42 -0.98
C LEU A 254 15.27 12.63 -0.56
N LYS A 255 14.27 12.43 0.30
CA LYS A 255 13.50 13.54 0.89
C LYS A 255 14.38 14.42 1.79
N ALA A 256 15.21 13.82 2.65
CA ALA A 256 16.11 14.56 3.52
C ALA A 256 17.13 15.41 2.73
N ARG A 257 17.58 14.90 1.58
CA ARG A 257 18.45 15.62 0.63
C ARG A 257 17.71 16.59 -0.29
N GLY A 258 16.40 16.76 -0.13
CA GLY A 258 15.58 17.66 -0.96
C GLY A 258 15.38 17.21 -2.41
N LYS A 259 15.67 15.94 -2.72
CA LYS A 259 15.46 15.34 -4.06
C LYS A 259 14.02 14.90 -4.28
N ILE A 260 13.33 14.46 -3.22
CA ILE A 260 11.88 14.28 -3.21
C ILE A 260 11.26 15.43 -2.43
N VAL A 261 10.47 16.24 -3.12
CA VAL A 261 9.76 17.38 -2.52
C VAL A 261 8.35 16.94 -2.16
N VAL A 262 7.95 17.23 -0.92
CA VAL A 262 6.62 16.89 -0.37
C VAL A 262 5.99 18.19 0.16
N PRO A 263 5.51 19.08 -0.74
CA PRO A 263 5.16 20.44 -0.36
C PRO A 263 3.78 20.54 0.29
N ASP A 264 2.91 19.58 0.02
CA ASP A 264 1.52 19.62 0.44
C ASP A 264 1.37 19.06 1.85
N THR A 265 0.63 19.78 2.70
CA THR A 265 0.11 19.27 3.97
C THR A 265 -1.40 19.06 3.86
N VAL A 266 -1.88 17.91 4.32
CA VAL A 266 -3.30 17.54 4.33
C VAL A 266 -3.77 17.40 5.78
N ASP A 267 -4.89 18.03 6.11
CA ASP A 267 -5.45 17.91 7.45
C ASP A 267 -6.01 16.49 7.66
N LEU A 268 -5.51 15.83 8.70
CA LEU A 268 -5.92 14.50 9.12
C LEU A 268 -7.40 14.43 9.50
N SER A 269 -8.01 15.56 9.90
CA SER A 269 -9.45 15.64 10.20
C SER A 269 -10.35 15.19 9.04
N LEU A 270 -9.85 15.27 7.80
CA LEU A 270 -10.57 14.81 6.61
C LEU A 270 -10.77 13.29 6.56
N ALA A 271 -9.93 12.53 7.27
CA ALA A 271 -9.96 11.07 7.33
C ALA A 271 -10.64 10.53 8.60
N GLU A 272 -11.33 11.38 9.36
CA GLU A 272 -12.07 10.95 10.55
C GLU A 272 -13.25 10.07 10.18
N LEU A 273 -13.52 9.07 11.02
CA LEU A 273 -14.80 8.37 10.94
C LEU A 273 -15.90 9.36 11.33
N LYS A 274 -16.82 9.60 10.39
CA LYS A 274 -18.04 10.32 10.71
C LYS A 274 -18.90 9.42 11.58
N ALA A 275 -19.39 9.95 12.70
CA ALA A 275 -20.44 9.28 13.45
C ALA A 275 -21.60 8.99 12.49
N GLU A 276 -22.14 7.76 12.52
CA GLU A 276 -23.41 7.52 11.85
C GLU A 276 -24.43 8.53 12.38
N PRO A 277 -25.20 9.23 11.51
CA PRO A 277 -26.30 10.04 12.00
C PRO A 277 -27.21 9.13 12.83
N ASP A 278 -27.48 9.54 14.06
CA ASP A 278 -28.28 8.79 15.03
C ASP A 278 -29.67 8.55 14.43
N ASN A 279 -29.87 7.43 13.73
CA ASN A 279 -31.15 6.99 13.20
C ASN A 279 -31.99 6.43 14.36
N LYS A 280 -32.15 7.24 15.40
CA LYS A 280 -33.15 7.04 16.42
C LYS A 280 -34.42 7.78 16.00
N ILE A 281 -35.49 7.00 15.96
CA ILE A 281 -36.91 7.39 15.95
C ILE A 281 -37.51 7.55 14.54
N GLN A 282 -38.02 6.43 14.02
CA GLN A 282 -39.46 6.32 13.71
C GLN A 282 -39.94 4.88 14.00
N LYS A 283 -40.15 4.57 15.29
CA LYS A 283 -41.18 3.57 15.61
C LYS A 283 -42.52 4.25 15.30
N LYS A 284 -43.10 3.92 14.15
CA LYS A 284 -44.51 4.23 13.90
C LYS A 284 -45.35 3.47 14.92
N ALA A 285 -46.22 4.22 15.59
CA ALA A 285 -47.32 3.73 16.41
C ALA A 285 -48.33 2.95 15.55
#